data_AF-A0A849TBW4-F1
#
_entry.id   AF-A0A849TBW4-F1
#
_cell.length_a   1.000
_cell.length_b   1.000
_cell.length_c   1.000
_cell.angle_alpha   90.00
_cell.angle_beta   90.00
_cell.angle_gamma   90.00
#
_symmetry.space_group_name_H-M   'P 1'
#
loop_
_entity.id
_entity.type
_entity.pdbx_description
1 polymer ?
#
loop_
_entity_poly.entity_id
_entity_poly.type
_entity_poly.pdbx_seq_one_letter_code
_entity_poly.pdbx_strand_id
1 'polypeptide(L)'
;MSASDRNLRSNTDARRATYDKLRTALNDGTPLEKRRAEVAQRIASPPNHPKPSRTEKIGADMVVQFRGYLEGQSAVVVEVPTKEAIPGAIAQYLRSQNLAMVVRSGADPYFADVPWAR
;
A
#
# COMPACT_ATOMS: atom_id res chain seq x y z
N MET A 1 14.33 -50.93 -1.81
CA MET A 1 14.61 -49.47 -1.86
C MET A 1 13.29 -48.72 -2.09
N SER A 2 12.80 -48.03 -1.06
CA SER A 2 11.45 -47.46 -1.00
C SER A 2 11.29 -46.22 -1.91
N ALA A 3 10.11 -46.02 -2.48
CA ALA A 3 9.81 -44.90 -3.38
C ALA A 3 10.03 -43.52 -2.72
N SER A 4 9.86 -43.43 -1.40
CA SER A 4 10.06 -42.22 -0.61
C SER A 4 11.52 -41.74 -0.58
N ASP A 5 12.50 -42.66 -0.55
CA ASP A 5 13.93 -42.32 -0.59
C ASP A 5 14.37 -41.74 -1.93
N ARG A 6 13.70 -42.15 -3.02
CA ARG A 6 13.99 -41.64 -4.37
C ARG A 6 13.54 -40.19 -4.54
N ASN A 7 12.35 -39.84 -4.02
CA ASN A 7 11.81 -38.48 -4.09
C ASN A 7 12.60 -37.48 -3.24
N LEU A 8 13.08 -37.89 -2.05
CA LEU A 8 13.87 -37.01 -1.18
C LEU A 8 15.25 -36.68 -1.79
N ARG A 9 15.88 -37.65 -2.46
CA ARG A 9 17.13 -37.44 -3.22
C ARG A 9 16.93 -36.51 -4.41
N SER A 10 15.88 -36.73 -5.21
CA SER A 10 15.54 -35.86 -6.34
C SER A 10 15.32 -34.40 -5.94
N ASN A 11 14.62 -34.14 -4.83
CA ASN A 11 14.43 -32.77 -4.33
C ASN A 11 15.75 -32.14 -3.85
N THR A 12 16.62 -32.92 -3.21
CA THR A 12 17.94 -32.46 -2.76
C THR A 12 18.86 -32.17 -3.96
N ASP A 13 18.81 -32.99 -5.01
CA ASP A 13 19.56 -32.77 -6.26
C ASP A 13 19.06 -31.53 -7.03
N ALA A 14 17.74 -31.33 -7.12
CA ALA A 14 17.14 -30.14 -7.74
C ALA A 14 17.49 -28.85 -6.99
N ARG A 15 17.48 -28.91 -5.66
CA ARG A 15 17.88 -27.79 -4.80
C ARG A 15 19.36 -27.48 -4.93
N ARG A 16 20.22 -28.51 -4.94
CA ARG A 16 21.67 -28.35 -5.16
C ARG A 16 21.94 -27.71 -6.53
N ALA A 17 21.31 -28.19 -7.59
CA ALA A 17 21.46 -27.60 -8.93
C ALA A 17 21.04 -26.13 -8.98
N THR A 18 20.00 -25.74 -8.23
CA THR A 18 19.59 -24.34 -8.09
C THR A 18 20.65 -23.52 -7.36
N TYR A 19 21.17 -24.02 -6.24
CA TYR A 19 22.22 -23.32 -5.49
C TYR A 19 23.53 -23.20 -6.26
N ASP A 20 23.92 -24.21 -7.04
CA ASP A 20 25.12 -24.16 -7.88
C ASP A 20 24.98 -23.07 -8.95
N LYS A 21 23.82 -23.01 -9.62
CA LYS A 21 23.50 -21.93 -10.58
C LYS A 21 23.55 -20.55 -9.93
N LEU A 22 22.95 -20.39 -8.75
CA LEU A 22 22.98 -19.13 -8.01
C LEU A 22 24.41 -18.76 -7.61
N ARG A 23 25.21 -19.72 -7.14
CA ARG A 23 26.60 -19.48 -6.74
C ARG A 23 27.45 -19.07 -7.94
N THR A 24 27.27 -19.70 -9.09
CA THR A 24 27.94 -19.31 -10.34
C THR A 24 27.51 -17.91 -10.78
N ALA A 25 26.22 -17.59 -10.73
CA ALA A 25 25.71 -16.27 -11.10
C ALA A 25 26.19 -15.16 -10.15
N LEU A 26 26.33 -15.46 -8.86
CA LEU A 26 26.81 -14.52 -7.84
C LEU A 26 28.35 -14.42 -7.80
N ASN A 27 29.06 -15.43 -8.30
CA ASN A 27 30.51 -15.42 -8.52
C ASN A 27 30.84 -15.17 -10.01
N ASP A 28 30.27 -14.12 -10.59
CA ASP A 28 30.55 -13.66 -11.97
C ASP A 28 32.01 -13.22 -12.22
N GLY A 29 32.92 -13.41 -11.26
CA GLY A 29 34.33 -13.02 -11.34
C GLY A 29 34.57 -11.52 -11.22
N THR A 30 33.53 -10.70 -11.01
CA THR A 30 33.67 -9.26 -10.85
C THR A 30 34.44 -8.94 -9.55
N PRO A 31 35.57 -8.22 -9.61
CA PRO A 31 36.33 -7.86 -8.42
C PRO A 31 35.48 -7.09 -7.40
N LEU A 32 35.67 -7.39 -6.11
CA LEU A 32 34.90 -6.75 -5.02
C LEU A 32 34.98 -5.22 -5.07
N GLU A 33 36.14 -4.68 -5.41
CA GLU A 33 36.35 -3.22 -5.52
C GLU A 33 35.50 -2.60 -6.63
N LYS A 34 35.30 -3.30 -7.75
CA LYS A 34 34.40 -2.84 -8.82
C LYS A 34 32.95 -2.84 -8.36
N ARG A 35 32.51 -3.87 -7.64
CA ARG A 35 31.15 -3.92 -7.05
C ARG A 35 30.93 -2.78 -6.04
N ARG A 36 31.93 -2.50 -5.19
CA ARG A 36 31.87 -1.38 -4.23
C ARG A 36 31.80 -0.03 -4.93
N ALA A 37 32.59 0.17 -5.98
CA ALA A 37 32.55 1.39 -6.78
C ALA A 37 31.19 1.59 -7.46
N GLU A 38 30.61 0.54 -8.05
CA GLU A 38 29.26 0.59 -8.66
C GLU A 38 28.16 0.92 -7.64
N VAL A 39 28.22 0.34 -6.44
CA VAL A 39 27.28 0.66 -5.35
C VAL A 39 27.46 2.11 -4.88
N ALA A 40 28.70 2.54 -4.65
CA ALA A 40 29.00 3.92 -4.27
C ALA A 40 28.47 4.92 -5.32
N GLN A 41 28.62 4.60 -6.61
CA GLN A 41 28.07 5.41 -7.70
C GLN A 41 26.54 5.46 -7.68
N ARG A 42 25.85 4.34 -7.45
CA ARG A 42 24.38 4.31 -7.36
C ARG A 42 23.84 5.09 -6.15
N ILE A 43 24.56 5.04 -5.02
CA ILE A 43 24.19 5.81 -3.83
C ILE A 43 24.44 7.31 -4.06
N ALA A 44 25.58 7.67 -4.66
CA ALA A 44 25.93 9.05 -4.96
C ALA A 44 25.05 9.66 -6.07
N SER A 45 24.52 8.83 -6.97
CA SER A 45 23.66 9.26 -8.08
C SER A 45 22.54 8.23 -8.29
N PRO A 46 21.49 8.27 -7.46
CA PRO A 46 20.37 7.36 -7.58
C PRO A 46 19.69 7.51 -8.95
N PRO A 47 19.38 6.40 -9.65
CA PRO A 47 18.64 6.48 -10.90
C PRO A 47 17.22 7.04 -10.64
N ASN A 48 16.73 7.85 -11.56
CA ASN A 48 15.35 8.32 -11.52
C ASN A 48 14.41 7.16 -11.87
N HIS A 49 13.80 6.57 -10.85
CA HIS A 49 12.80 5.53 -11.04
C HIS A 49 11.47 6.15 -11.52
N PRO A 50 10.73 5.46 -12.41
CA PRO A 50 9.38 5.87 -12.78
C PRO A 50 8.51 6.00 -11.54
N LYS A 51 7.95 7.19 -11.34
CA LYS A 51 6.96 7.43 -10.30
C LYS A 51 5.57 7.25 -10.92
N PRO A 52 4.62 6.58 -10.24
CA PRO A 52 3.26 6.54 -10.72
C PRO A 52 2.71 7.96 -10.83
N SER A 53 2.09 8.35 -11.95
CA SER A 53 1.58 9.71 -12.16
C SER A 53 0.62 10.19 -11.05
N ARG A 54 -0.02 9.25 -10.34
CA ARG A 54 -0.83 9.56 -9.15
C ARG A 54 -0.06 10.31 -8.04
N THR A 55 1.25 10.12 -7.93
CA THR A 55 2.06 10.78 -6.88
C THR A 55 2.44 12.22 -7.23
N GLU A 56 2.13 12.67 -8.45
CA GLU A 56 2.44 14.04 -8.92
C GLU A 56 1.36 15.05 -8.53
N LYS A 57 0.18 14.57 -8.09
CA LYS A 57 -0.93 15.43 -7.67
C LYS A 57 -0.62 16.12 -6.35
N ILE A 58 -1.03 17.39 -6.23
CA ILE A 58 -0.82 18.21 -5.03
C ILE A 58 -2.13 18.88 -4.60
N GLY A 59 -2.27 19.12 -3.29
CA GLY A 59 -3.39 19.90 -2.74
C GLY A 59 -4.77 19.34 -3.12
N ALA A 60 -5.59 20.15 -3.81
CA ALA A 60 -6.96 19.80 -4.19
C ALA A 60 -7.03 18.55 -5.07
N ASP A 61 -6.06 18.33 -5.95
CA ASP A 61 -6.03 17.17 -6.84
C ASP A 61 -5.85 15.85 -6.08
N MET A 62 -5.20 15.90 -4.90
CA MET A 62 -5.08 14.74 -4.01
C MET A 62 -6.43 14.39 -3.38
N VAL A 63 -7.22 15.40 -2.99
CA VAL A 63 -8.56 15.19 -2.42
C VAL A 63 -9.48 14.56 -3.45
N VAL A 64 -9.47 15.08 -4.69
CA VAL A 64 -10.25 14.53 -5.82
C VAL A 64 -9.84 13.07 -6.09
N GLN A 65 -8.55 12.78 -6.09
CA GLN A 65 -8.06 11.42 -6.27
C GLN A 65 -8.49 10.49 -5.13
N PHE A 66 -8.37 10.93 -3.88
CA PHE A 66 -8.76 10.15 -2.72
C PHE A 66 -10.27 9.85 -2.75
N ARG A 67 -11.09 10.85 -3.08
CA ARG A 67 -12.53 10.69 -3.29
C ARG A 67 -12.83 9.64 -4.36
N GLY A 68 -12.17 9.70 -5.51
CA GLY A 68 -12.36 8.72 -6.57
C GLY A 68 -12.00 7.29 -6.15
N TYR A 69 -10.99 7.12 -5.30
CA TYR A 69 -10.67 5.80 -4.73
C TYR A 69 -11.72 5.30 -3.74
N LEU A 70 -12.25 6.17 -2.89
CA LEU A 70 -13.33 5.82 -1.96
C LEU A 70 -14.60 5.40 -2.70
N GLU A 71 -15.02 6.22 -3.67
CA GLU A 71 -16.20 5.95 -4.49
C GLU A 71 -16.04 4.67 -5.31
N GLY A 72 -14.83 4.40 -5.83
CA GLY A 72 -14.51 3.13 -6.50
C GLY A 72 -14.58 1.89 -5.58
N GLN A 73 -14.51 2.08 -4.26
CA GLN A 73 -14.71 1.03 -3.25
C GLN A 73 -16.14 1.04 -2.67
N SER A 74 -17.10 1.64 -3.38
CA SER A 74 -18.51 1.76 -2.98
C SER A 74 -18.73 2.58 -1.70
N ALA A 75 -17.82 3.48 -1.35
CA ALA A 75 -18.06 4.45 -0.29
C ALA A 75 -18.84 5.66 -0.85
N VAL A 76 -19.66 6.28 0.01
CA VAL A 76 -20.34 7.54 -0.28
C VAL A 76 -19.55 8.68 0.35
N VAL A 77 -19.18 9.67 -0.45
CA VAL A 77 -18.43 10.85 0.00
C VAL A 77 -19.34 12.07 -0.03
N VAL A 78 -19.44 12.77 1.11
CA VAL A 78 -20.20 14.01 1.25
C VAL A 78 -19.24 15.10 1.74
N GLU A 79 -19.12 16.18 0.98
CA GLU A 79 -18.33 17.34 1.36
C GLU A 79 -19.19 18.30 2.19
N VAL A 80 -18.62 18.79 3.30
CA VAL A 80 -19.27 19.74 4.19
C VAL A 80 -18.35 20.93 4.44
N PRO A 81 -18.90 22.16 4.55
CA PRO A 81 -18.09 23.37 4.64
C PRO A 81 -17.41 23.52 6.00
N THR A 82 -18.00 22.97 7.07
CA THR A 82 -17.49 23.09 8.43
C THR A 82 -17.75 21.83 9.26
N LYS A 83 -17.05 21.73 10.40
CA LYS A 83 -17.18 20.60 11.34
C LYS A 83 -18.60 20.49 11.91
N GLU A 84 -19.27 21.62 12.08
CA GLU A 84 -20.63 21.70 12.63
C GLU A 84 -21.69 21.16 11.66
N ALA A 85 -21.38 21.10 10.37
CA ALA A 85 -22.28 20.55 9.35
C ALA A 85 -22.25 19.01 9.27
N ILE A 86 -21.26 18.35 9.92
CA ILE A 86 -21.09 16.90 9.89
C ILE A 86 -22.33 16.14 10.39
N PRO A 87 -22.91 16.43 11.58
CA PRO A 87 -24.07 15.70 12.09
C PRO A 87 -25.29 15.82 11.17
N GLY A 88 -25.54 17.03 10.64
CA GLY A 88 -26.65 17.29 9.70
C GLY A 88 -26.51 16.51 8.40
N ALA A 89 -25.30 16.46 7.82
CA ALA A 89 -25.04 15.69 6.61
C ALA A 89 -25.24 14.18 6.82
N ILE A 90 -24.77 13.64 7.96
CA ILE A 90 -24.99 12.23 8.30
C ILE A 90 -26.47 11.94 8.49
N ALA A 91 -27.21 12.79 9.22
CA ALA A 91 -28.64 12.66 9.41
C ALA A 91 -29.42 12.65 8.09
N GLN A 92 -29.06 13.54 7.17
CA GLN A 92 -29.65 13.59 5.84
C GLN A 92 -29.37 12.31 5.04
N TYR A 93 -28.12 11.81 5.08
CA TYR A 93 -27.75 10.56 4.43
C TYR A 93 -28.54 9.38 4.98
N LEU A 94 -28.56 9.19 6.30
CA LEU A 94 -29.28 8.10 6.96
C LEU A 94 -30.77 8.13 6.60
N ARG A 95 -31.40 9.30 6.63
CA ARG A 95 -32.81 9.48 6.21
C ARG A 95 -33.01 9.12 4.74
N SER A 96 -32.12 9.55 3.85
CA SER A 96 -32.22 9.27 2.40
C SER A 96 -32.16 7.78 2.09
N GLN A 97 -31.44 7.02 2.92
CA GLN A 97 -31.25 5.58 2.79
C GLN A 97 -32.23 4.77 3.66
N ASN A 98 -33.18 5.43 4.33
CA ASN A 98 -34.11 4.79 5.28
C ASN A 98 -33.40 3.97 6.36
N LEU A 99 -32.27 4.47 6.87
CA LEU A 99 -31.46 3.83 7.91
C LEU A 99 -31.80 4.37 9.31
N ALA A 100 -31.42 3.61 10.34
CA ALA A 100 -31.58 4.04 11.71
C ALA A 100 -30.73 5.30 12.02
N MET A 101 -31.31 6.23 12.78
CA MET A 101 -30.66 7.46 13.26
C MET A 101 -29.71 7.19 14.43
N VAL A 102 -28.78 6.25 14.25
CA VAL A 102 -27.80 5.85 15.26
C VAL A 102 -26.42 5.89 14.63
N VAL A 103 -25.53 6.69 15.23
CA VAL A 103 -24.14 6.84 14.80
C VAL A 103 -23.23 6.25 15.87
N ARG A 104 -22.21 5.50 15.44
CA ARG A 104 -21.12 5.04 16.31
C ARG A 104 -19.83 5.68 15.79
N SER A 105 -19.10 6.36 16.66
CA SER A 105 -17.78 6.90 16.36
C SER A 105 -16.71 6.15 17.15
N GLY A 106 -15.49 6.11 16.61
CA GLY A 106 -14.32 5.62 17.33
C GLY A 106 -13.79 6.66 18.32
N ALA A 107 -12.72 6.32 19.04
CA ALA A 107 -12.07 7.19 20.02
C ALA A 107 -11.15 8.28 19.40
N ASP A 108 -11.38 8.65 18.14
CA ASP A 108 -10.58 9.67 17.47
C ASP A 108 -10.87 11.05 18.09
N PRO A 109 -9.84 11.81 18.54
CA PRO A 109 -10.01 13.15 19.08
C PRO A 109 -10.76 14.10 18.14
N TYR A 110 -10.62 13.94 16.82
CA TYR A 110 -11.34 14.73 15.84
C TYR A 110 -12.86 14.60 16.03
N PHE A 111 -13.35 13.39 16.27
CA PHE A 111 -14.77 13.13 16.50
C PHE A 111 -15.25 13.59 17.89
N ALA A 112 -14.35 13.71 18.87
CA ALA A 112 -14.71 14.16 20.21
C ALA A 112 -15.25 15.60 20.21
N ASP A 113 -14.69 16.50 19.40
CA ASP A 113 -15.20 17.89 19.31
C ASP A 113 -16.27 18.10 18.22
N VAL A 114 -16.81 17.04 17.61
CA VAL A 114 -17.96 17.18 16.70
C VAL A 114 -19.23 17.36 17.55
N PRO A 115 -20.11 18.33 17.23
CA PRO A 115 -21.31 18.61 18.02
C PRO A 115 -22.44 17.60 17.75
N TRP A 116 -22.29 16.34 18.18
CA TRP A 116 -23.24 15.25 17.91
C TRP A 116 -24.64 15.42 18.49
N ALA A 117 -24.79 16.21 19.56
CA ALA A 117 -26.03 16.35 20.33
C ALA A 117 -26.97 17.46 19.82
N ARG A 118 -26.75 17.97 18.61
CA ARG A 118 -27.58 19.03 17.99
C ARG A 118 -28.33 18.51 16.78
#